data_AF-A0A2R6H364-F1
#
_entry.id   AF-A0A2R6H364-F1
#
_cell.length_a   1.000
_cell.length_b   1.000
_cell.length_c   1.000
_cell.angle_alpha   90.00
_cell.angle_beta   90.00
_cell.angle_gamma   90.00
#
_symmetry.space_group_name_H-M   'P 1'
#
loop_
_entity.id
_entity.type
_entity.pdbx_description
1 polymer ?
#
loop_
_entity_poly.entity_id
_entity_poly.type
_entity_poly.pdbx_seq_one_letter_code
_entity_poly.pdbx_strand_id
1 'polypeptide(L)'
;LAYLVGLAFEPRLLLALEYVPGLAAIVLLGGGRPSADHMLQQVTSADGTVYGSVDPVHPAAAWFNARVDPYERYVPTVLRVGVGVSFVYLGGVQKLLQAGEAMVVVEQYNLEALLPITAEAWVVGTGLTELLLGVILILGLFTRGAAALSFVMFTLTLFALADDPVLAHIPLFGLVSAIFTLGGGPLALDNRLPAFVADRRPPASPAD
;
A
#
# COMPACT_ATOMS: atom_id res chain seq x y z
N LEU A 1 7.06 -16.45 -4.86
CA LEU A 1 8.15 -17.47 -4.87
C LEU A 1 9.43 -16.90 -5.45
N ALA A 2 9.45 -16.43 -6.70
CA ALA A 2 10.64 -15.82 -7.30
C ALA A 2 11.26 -14.69 -6.47
N TYR A 3 10.43 -13.78 -5.93
CA TYR A 3 10.90 -12.72 -5.02
C TYR A 3 11.62 -13.27 -3.77
N LEU A 4 11.06 -14.28 -3.11
CA LEU A 4 11.66 -14.86 -1.89
C LEU A 4 12.97 -15.59 -2.19
N VAL A 5 13.03 -16.30 -3.32
CA VAL A 5 14.27 -16.95 -3.78
C VAL A 5 15.32 -15.89 -4.09
N GLY A 6 14.96 -14.84 -4.83
CA GLY A 6 15.87 -13.73 -5.13
C GLY A 6 16.38 -13.06 -3.87
N LEU A 7 15.51 -12.79 -2.89
CA LEU A 7 15.86 -12.14 -1.62
C LEU A 7 16.95 -12.88 -0.84
N ALA A 8 16.98 -14.22 -0.94
CA ALA A 8 18.02 -15.03 -0.29
C ALA A 8 19.42 -14.82 -0.89
N PHE A 9 19.51 -14.37 -2.15
CA PHE A 9 20.77 -14.12 -2.85
C PHE A 9 21.08 -12.63 -3.03
N GLU A 10 20.06 -11.76 -3.04
CA GLU A 10 20.18 -10.32 -3.25
C GLU A 10 19.34 -9.55 -2.21
N PRO A 11 19.92 -9.18 -1.06
CA PRO A 11 19.21 -8.47 0.01
C PRO A 11 18.68 -7.09 -0.41
N ARG A 12 19.24 -6.48 -1.47
CA ARG A 12 18.75 -5.20 -2.01
C ARG A 12 17.32 -5.27 -2.51
N LEU A 13 16.78 -6.47 -2.77
CA LEU A 13 15.36 -6.66 -3.09
C LEU A 13 14.40 -6.20 -1.99
N LEU A 14 14.88 -5.97 -0.76
CA LEU A 14 14.10 -5.31 0.30
C LEU A 14 13.68 -3.89 -0.08
N LEU A 15 14.44 -3.20 -0.95
CA LEU A 15 14.05 -1.89 -1.47
C LEU A 15 12.88 -1.95 -2.45
N ALA A 16 12.55 -3.15 -2.94
CA ALA A 16 11.45 -3.43 -3.86
C ALA A 16 10.31 -4.20 -3.16
N LEU A 17 10.23 -4.10 -1.83
CA LEU A 17 9.27 -4.85 -1.02
C LEU A 17 7.82 -4.51 -1.36
N GLU A 18 7.55 -3.30 -1.82
CA GLU A 18 6.23 -2.78 -2.21
C GLU A 18 5.59 -3.55 -3.38
N TYR A 19 6.37 -4.21 -4.23
CA TYR A 19 5.79 -5.06 -5.28
C TYR A 19 5.09 -6.30 -4.71
N VAL A 20 5.54 -6.82 -3.56
CA VAL A 20 4.97 -8.01 -2.93
C VAL A 20 3.49 -7.81 -2.54
N PRO A 21 3.10 -6.78 -1.76
CA PRO A 21 1.70 -6.53 -1.44
C PRO A 21 0.88 -6.12 -2.66
N GLY A 22 1.46 -5.38 -3.63
CA GLY A 22 0.75 -5.03 -4.87
C GLY A 22 0.36 -6.24 -5.70
N LEU A 23 1.31 -7.14 -5.94
CA LEU A 23 1.05 -8.40 -6.65
C LEU A 23 0.11 -9.31 -5.87
N ALA A 24 0.28 -9.40 -4.55
CA ALA A 24 -0.63 -10.16 -3.69
C ALA A 24 -2.05 -9.60 -3.75
N ALA A 25 -2.23 -8.28 -3.74
CA ALA A 25 -3.53 -7.65 -3.88
C ALA A 25 -4.18 -7.94 -5.23
N ILE A 26 -3.42 -7.91 -6.33
CA ILE A 26 -3.93 -8.31 -7.66
C ILE A 26 -4.41 -9.76 -7.65
N VAL A 27 -3.62 -10.67 -7.08
CA VAL A 27 -4.00 -12.09 -6.94
C VAL A 27 -5.27 -12.26 -6.12
N LEU A 28 -5.41 -11.52 -5.02
CA LEU A 28 -6.58 -11.58 -4.13
C LEU A 28 -7.83 -10.91 -4.72
N LEU A 29 -7.66 -9.89 -5.54
CA LEU A 29 -8.76 -9.24 -6.28
C LEU A 29 -9.30 -10.15 -7.39
N GLY A 30 -8.49 -11.11 -7.84
CA GLY A 30 -8.86 -12.05 -8.89
C GLY A 30 -9.11 -11.36 -10.22
N GLY A 31 -10.05 -11.88 -11.01
CA GLY A 31 -10.42 -11.28 -12.29
C GLY A 31 -10.95 -9.84 -12.16
N GLY A 32 -11.50 -9.43 -11.00
CA GLY A 32 -12.19 -8.15 -10.82
C GLY A 32 -13.57 -8.11 -11.50
N ARG A 33 -14.43 -7.14 -11.15
CA ARG A 33 -15.73 -6.92 -11.80
C ARG A 33 -16.04 -5.42 -11.99
N PRO A 34 -16.37 -4.94 -13.21
CA PRO A 34 -16.29 -5.65 -14.49
C PRO A 34 -14.82 -5.83 -14.92
N SER A 35 -14.51 -7.00 -15.46
CA SER A 35 -13.16 -7.34 -15.94
C SER A 35 -13.14 -7.65 -17.42
N ALA A 36 -11.94 -7.68 -18.00
CA ALA A 36 -11.73 -8.18 -19.35
C ALA A 36 -12.32 -9.59 -19.52
N ASP A 37 -12.22 -10.44 -18.50
CA ASP A 37 -12.84 -11.77 -18.48
C ASP A 37 -14.37 -11.69 -18.49
N HIS A 38 -14.96 -10.75 -17.75
CA HIS A 38 -16.42 -10.53 -17.77
C HIS A 38 -16.90 -9.96 -19.12
N MET A 39 -16.10 -9.12 -19.78
CA MET A 39 -16.41 -8.64 -21.14
C MET A 39 -16.24 -9.74 -22.19
N LEU A 40 -15.17 -10.54 -22.11
CA LEU A 40 -14.98 -11.74 -22.91
C LEU A 40 -16.12 -12.73 -22.68
N GLN A 41 -16.60 -12.86 -21.45
CA GLN A 41 -17.77 -13.68 -21.11
C GLN A 41 -19.00 -13.21 -21.87
N GLN A 42 -19.31 -11.91 -21.85
CA GLN A 42 -20.44 -11.35 -22.61
C GLN A 42 -20.33 -11.64 -24.12
N VAL A 43 -19.12 -11.58 -24.66
CA VAL A 43 -18.85 -11.92 -26.08
C VAL A 43 -18.97 -13.42 -26.34
N THR A 44 -18.47 -14.29 -25.46
CA THR A 44 -18.61 -15.76 -25.60
C THR A 44 -20.05 -16.24 -25.48
N SER A 45 -20.86 -15.57 -24.66
CA SER A 45 -22.28 -15.88 -24.50
C SER A 45 -23.15 -15.33 -25.64
N ALA A 46 -22.56 -14.56 -26.58
CA ALA A 46 -23.27 -14.09 -27.76
C ALA A 46 -23.34 -15.21 -28.82
N ASP A 47 -24.55 -15.49 -29.30
CA ASP A 47 -24.81 -16.51 -30.30
C ASP A 47 -24.00 -16.27 -31.59
N GLY A 48 -23.31 -17.31 -32.06
CA GLY A 48 -22.56 -17.28 -33.34
C GLY A 48 -21.07 -16.96 -33.22
N THR A 49 -20.50 -16.84 -32.02
CA THR A 49 -19.05 -16.62 -31.87
C THR A 49 -18.26 -17.93 -31.91
N VAL A 50 -17.22 -17.97 -32.74
CA VAL A 50 -16.29 -19.12 -32.83
C VAL A 50 -15.55 -19.33 -31.50
N TYR A 51 -15.31 -18.26 -30.75
CA TYR A 51 -14.59 -18.28 -29.47
C TYR A 51 -15.34 -19.04 -28.37
N GLY A 52 -16.68 -19.04 -28.37
CA GLY A 52 -17.49 -19.82 -27.42
C GLY A 52 -17.37 -21.34 -27.59
N SER A 53 -16.86 -21.83 -28.72
CA SER A 53 -16.71 -23.28 -28.98
C SER A 53 -15.43 -23.90 -28.42
N VAL A 54 -14.44 -23.08 -28.04
CA VAL A 54 -13.10 -23.54 -27.61
C VAL A 54 -12.79 -23.18 -26.16
N ASP A 55 -13.56 -22.29 -25.53
CA ASP A 55 -13.24 -21.57 -24.28
C ASP A 55 -12.52 -22.40 -23.19
N PRO A 56 -11.17 -22.40 -23.19
CA PRO A 56 -10.38 -23.20 -22.26
C PRO A 56 -9.97 -22.41 -21.00
N VAL A 57 -10.16 -21.08 -21.02
CA VAL A 57 -9.70 -20.17 -19.97
C VAL A 57 -10.77 -20.00 -18.90
N HIS A 58 -12.04 -20.06 -19.28
CA HIS A 58 -13.16 -19.88 -18.35
C HIS A 58 -13.19 -20.87 -17.17
N PRO A 59 -13.01 -22.20 -17.35
CA PRO A 59 -13.02 -23.14 -16.22
C PRO A 59 -11.89 -22.86 -15.23
N ALA A 60 -10.70 -22.52 -15.74
CA ALA A 60 -9.53 -22.21 -14.92
C ALA A 60 -9.71 -20.89 -14.15
N ALA A 61 -10.22 -19.84 -14.83
CA ALA A 61 -10.50 -18.55 -14.22
C ALA A 61 -11.63 -18.64 -13.17
N ALA A 62 -12.70 -19.38 -13.46
CA ALA A 62 -13.81 -19.61 -12.53
C ALA A 62 -13.35 -20.38 -11.28
N TRP A 63 -12.54 -21.43 -11.47
CA TRP A 63 -11.94 -22.17 -10.36
C TRP A 63 -11.03 -21.28 -9.50
N PHE A 64 -10.20 -20.47 -10.14
CA PHE A 64 -9.30 -19.55 -9.45
C PHE A 64 -10.07 -18.49 -8.65
N ASN A 65 -11.02 -17.80 -9.29
CA ASN A 65 -11.87 -16.80 -8.64
C ASN A 65 -12.63 -17.40 -7.45
N ALA A 66 -13.26 -18.57 -7.61
CA ALA A 66 -13.92 -19.25 -6.50
C ALA A 66 -12.99 -19.54 -5.31
N ARG A 67 -11.68 -19.71 -5.56
CA ARG A 67 -10.68 -19.94 -4.52
C ARG A 67 -10.23 -18.66 -3.82
N VAL A 68 -10.16 -17.53 -4.55
CA VAL A 68 -9.66 -16.23 -4.03
C VAL A 68 -10.77 -15.31 -3.51
N ASP A 69 -12.01 -15.43 -4.02
CA ASP A 69 -13.18 -14.62 -3.63
C ASP A 69 -13.34 -14.45 -2.10
N PRO A 70 -13.19 -15.50 -1.26
CA PRO A 70 -13.32 -15.33 0.19
C PRO A 70 -12.26 -14.42 0.82
N TYR A 71 -11.12 -14.23 0.14
CA TYR A 71 -9.97 -13.47 0.60
C TYR A 71 -9.91 -12.05 0.05
N GLU A 72 -10.73 -11.70 -0.94
CA GLU A 72 -10.81 -10.35 -1.52
C GLU A 72 -10.99 -9.28 -0.43
N ARG A 73 -11.80 -9.58 0.60
CA ARG A 73 -12.00 -8.72 1.78
C ARG A 73 -10.71 -8.31 2.50
N TYR A 74 -9.61 -9.07 2.35
CA TYR A 74 -8.32 -8.78 2.99
C TYR A 74 -7.38 -7.96 2.11
N VAL A 75 -7.72 -7.67 0.85
CA VAL A 75 -6.94 -6.80 -0.05
C VAL A 75 -6.51 -5.50 0.65
N PRO A 76 -7.41 -4.73 1.31
CA PRO A 76 -7.00 -3.47 1.92
C PRO A 76 -6.01 -3.70 3.08
N THR A 77 -6.12 -4.82 3.79
CA THR A 77 -5.18 -5.18 4.86
C THR A 77 -3.80 -5.57 4.31
N VAL A 78 -3.75 -6.36 3.23
CA VAL A 78 -2.48 -6.75 2.60
C VAL A 78 -1.73 -5.53 2.09
N LEU A 79 -2.43 -4.62 1.40
CA LEU A 79 -1.85 -3.37 0.91
C LEU A 79 -1.30 -2.52 2.05
N ARG A 80 -2.14 -2.27 3.05
CA ARG A 80 -1.81 -1.45 4.21
C ARG A 80 -0.62 -2.00 4.99
N VAL A 81 -0.62 -3.29 5.31
CA VAL A 81 0.48 -3.91 6.05
C VAL A 81 1.75 -3.91 5.20
N GLY A 82 1.67 -4.27 3.92
CA GLY A 82 2.84 -4.30 3.05
C GLY A 82 3.50 -2.93 2.87
N VAL A 83 2.72 -1.89 2.55
CA VAL A 83 3.21 -0.51 2.48
C VAL A 83 3.77 -0.06 3.83
N GLY A 84 3.08 -0.41 4.93
CA GLY A 84 3.55 -0.07 6.26
C GLY A 84 4.88 -0.73 6.63
N VAL A 85 5.11 -1.99 6.23
CA VAL A 85 6.42 -2.64 6.41
C VAL A 85 7.50 -1.96 5.58
N SER A 86 7.20 -1.57 4.33
CA SER A 86 8.16 -0.80 3.51
C SER A 86 8.55 0.50 4.23
N PHE A 87 7.60 1.22 4.82
CA PHE A 87 7.88 2.43 5.59
C PHE A 87 8.67 2.19 6.87
N VAL A 88 8.37 1.12 7.60
CA VAL A 88 9.17 0.73 8.77
C VAL A 88 10.61 0.39 8.36
N TYR A 89 10.80 -0.27 7.23
CA TYR A 89 12.13 -0.59 6.71
C TYR A 89 12.89 0.66 6.24
N LEU A 90 12.26 1.52 5.44
CA LEU A 90 12.88 2.74 4.94
C LEU A 90 13.19 3.72 6.10
N GLY A 91 12.20 4.01 6.95
CA GLY A 91 12.39 4.93 8.07
C GLY A 91 13.31 4.36 9.13
N GLY A 92 13.06 3.12 9.58
CA GLY A 92 13.82 2.49 10.66
C GLY A 92 15.22 2.05 10.23
N VAL A 93 15.33 1.29 9.14
CA VAL A 93 16.62 0.72 8.73
C VAL A 93 17.41 1.72 7.89
N GLN A 94 16.85 2.20 6.77
CA GLN A 94 17.60 3.03 5.84
C GLN A 94 17.93 4.42 6.41
N LYS A 95 16.98 5.07 7.09
CA LYS A 95 17.22 6.41 7.64
C LYS A 95 17.83 6.40 9.05
N LEU A 96 17.33 5.58 9.98
CA LEU A 96 17.81 5.64 11.37
C LEU A 96 19.03 4.73 11.65
N LEU A 97 19.07 3.51 11.10
CA LEU A 97 20.19 2.58 11.35
C LEU A 97 21.33 2.70 10.32
N GLN A 98 21.03 3.12 9.09
CA GLN A 98 21.96 3.19 7.96
C GLN A 98 21.95 4.58 7.30
N ALA A 99 21.96 5.63 8.11
CA ALA A 99 21.77 7.02 7.71
C ALA A 99 22.71 7.56 6.60
N GLY A 100 23.81 6.88 6.28
CA GLY A 100 24.86 7.37 5.39
C GLY A 100 24.33 7.87 4.04
N GLU A 101 23.50 7.09 3.35
CA GLU A 101 22.92 7.50 2.05
C GLU A 101 21.93 8.65 2.21
N ALA A 102 21.13 8.65 3.30
CA ALA A 102 20.17 9.71 3.56
C ALA A 102 20.84 11.07 3.87
N MET A 103 22.01 11.06 4.53
CA MET A 103 22.80 12.27 4.80
C MET A 103 23.32 12.87 3.48
N VAL A 104 23.79 12.03 2.56
CA VAL A 104 24.24 12.48 1.24
C VAL A 104 23.11 13.16 0.47
N VAL A 105 21.88 12.64 0.57
CA VAL A 105 20.69 13.29 -0.04
C VAL A 105 20.46 14.69 0.56
N VAL A 106 20.56 14.84 1.88
CA VAL A 106 20.39 16.16 2.53
C VAL A 106 21.40 17.18 2.01
N GLU A 107 22.67 16.78 1.90
CA GLU A 107 23.74 17.62 1.39
C GLU A 107 23.56 17.94 -0.11
N GLN A 108 23.26 16.92 -0.93
CA GLN A 108 23.09 17.04 -2.37
C GLN A 108 21.99 18.05 -2.73
N TYR A 109 20.88 18.04 -1.99
CA TYR A 109 19.75 18.94 -2.24
C TYR A 109 19.75 20.17 -1.33
N ASN A 110 20.80 20.37 -0.54
CA ASN A 110 20.98 21.51 0.36
C ASN A 110 19.74 21.78 1.24
N LEU A 111 19.18 20.73 1.85
CA LEU A 111 17.92 20.86 2.60
C LEU A 111 18.05 21.75 3.84
N GLU A 112 19.27 21.96 4.32
CA GLU A 112 19.56 22.91 5.41
C GLU A 112 19.20 24.37 5.06
N ALA A 113 19.15 24.70 3.76
CA ALA A 113 18.67 26.01 3.30
C ALA A 113 17.15 26.16 3.42
N LEU A 114 16.38 25.06 3.40
CA LEU A 114 14.92 25.09 3.58
C LEU A 114 14.54 25.22 5.05
N LEU A 115 15.24 24.50 5.93
CA LEU A 115 15.09 24.59 7.37
C LEU A 115 16.49 24.48 7.99
N PRO A 116 16.95 25.49 8.75
CA PRO A 116 18.31 25.58 9.27
C PRO A 116 18.52 24.66 10.48
N ILE A 117 18.38 23.36 10.24
CA ILE A 117 18.70 22.27 11.17
C ILE A 117 19.77 21.39 10.51
N THR A 118 20.49 20.61 11.32
CA THR A 118 21.57 19.77 10.81
C THR A 118 21.04 18.64 9.93
N ALA A 119 21.87 18.15 9.01
CA ALA A 119 21.54 17.00 8.18
C ALA A 119 21.08 15.76 8.98
N GLU A 120 21.67 15.51 10.16
CA GLU A 120 21.23 14.40 11.03
C GLU A 120 19.80 14.61 11.53
N ALA A 121 19.44 15.84 11.88
CA ALA A 121 18.08 16.15 12.33
C ALA A 121 17.05 15.98 11.20
N TRP A 122 17.42 16.31 9.97
CA TRP A 122 16.60 16.03 8.77
C TRP A 122 16.39 14.52 8.58
N VAL A 123 17.46 13.73 8.61
CA VAL A 123 17.39 12.27 8.43
C VAL A 123 16.60 11.60 9.55
N VAL A 124 16.83 12.01 10.80
CA VAL A 124 16.08 11.50 11.95
C VAL A 124 14.61 11.88 11.87
N GLY A 125 14.29 13.13 11.54
CA GLY A 125 12.91 13.60 11.41
C GLY A 125 12.13 12.86 10.34
N THR A 126 12.74 12.70 9.15
CA THR A 126 12.13 11.94 8.05
C THR A 126 12.03 10.45 8.38
N GLY A 127 13.06 9.86 8.99
CA GLY A 127 13.06 8.46 9.41
C GLY A 127 11.99 8.13 10.45
N LEU A 128 11.83 8.98 11.47
CA LEU A 128 10.77 8.82 12.48
C LEU A 128 9.38 9.01 11.89
N THR A 129 9.22 9.96 10.97
CA THR A 129 7.93 10.20 10.29
C THR A 129 7.50 8.99 9.47
N GLU A 130 8.41 8.44 8.66
CA GLU A 130 8.15 7.22 7.89
C GLU A 130 7.87 6.03 8.79
N LEU A 131 8.69 5.82 9.84
CA LEU A 131 8.49 4.73 10.79
C LEU A 131 7.11 4.81 11.46
N LEU A 132 6.73 6.01 11.91
CA LEU A 132 5.43 6.25 12.53
C LEU A 132 4.28 5.99 11.56
N LEU A 133 4.37 6.52 10.34
CA LEU A 133 3.37 6.26 9.30
C LEU A 133 3.26 4.77 8.98
N GLY A 134 4.40 4.07 8.92
CA GLY A 134 4.45 2.64 8.70
C GLY A 134 3.73 1.85 9.79
N VAL A 135 3.97 2.19 11.07
CA VAL A 135 3.29 1.57 12.21
C VAL A 135 1.79 1.89 12.21
N ILE A 136 1.41 3.15 11.99
CA ILE A 136 0.01 3.58 11.91
C ILE A 136 -0.72 2.80 10.81
N LEU A 137 -0.09 2.67 9.64
CA LEU A 137 -0.59 1.83 8.55
C LEU A 137 -0.69 0.38 9.01
N ILE A 138 0.36 -0.27 9.54
CA ILE A 138 0.31 -1.68 9.99
C ILE A 138 -0.77 -1.95 11.05
N LEU A 139 -1.10 -0.98 11.89
CA LEU A 139 -2.19 -1.09 12.86
C LEU A 139 -3.57 -0.77 12.26
N GLY A 140 -3.61 0.02 11.18
CA GLY A 140 -4.86 0.43 10.54
C GLY A 140 -5.58 1.43 11.41
N LEU A 141 -4.82 2.42 11.86
CA LEU A 141 -5.27 3.57 12.63
C LEU A 141 -5.32 4.78 11.68
N PHE A 142 -6.43 5.50 11.64
CA PHE A 142 -6.66 6.62 10.72
C PHE A 142 -6.28 6.28 9.28
N THR A 143 -6.64 5.09 8.78
CA THR A 143 -6.06 4.50 7.56
C THR A 143 -6.10 5.45 6.35
N ARG A 144 -7.24 6.11 6.12
CA ARG A 144 -7.38 7.08 5.01
C ARG A 144 -6.53 8.33 5.23
N GLY A 145 -6.45 8.82 6.47
CA GLY A 145 -5.58 9.94 6.81
C GLY A 145 -4.10 9.61 6.64
N ALA A 146 -3.67 8.44 7.10
CA ALA A 146 -2.30 7.96 6.92
C ALA A 146 -1.95 7.78 5.43
N ALA A 147 -2.85 7.22 4.63
CA ALA A 147 -2.67 7.08 3.19
C ALA A 147 -2.58 8.44 2.48
N ALA A 148 -3.45 9.39 2.84
CA ALA A 148 -3.41 10.75 2.29
C ALA A 148 -2.11 11.47 2.66
N LEU A 149 -1.67 11.37 3.91
CA LEU A 149 -0.41 11.97 4.36
C LEU A 149 0.79 11.34 3.66
N SER A 150 0.78 10.02 3.45
CA SER A 150 1.81 9.31 2.70
C SER A 150 1.86 9.78 1.23
N PHE A 151 0.70 9.96 0.60
CA PHE A 151 0.59 10.50 -0.76
C PHE A 151 1.18 11.92 -0.85
N VAL A 152 0.86 12.80 0.11
CA VAL A 152 1.43 14.15 0.18
C VAL A 152 2.93 14.09 0.37
N MET A 153 3.43 13.23 1.27
CA MET A 153 4.85 13.05 1.52
C MET A 153 5.60 12.65 0.25
N PHE A 154 5.13 11.64 -0.48
CA PHE A 154 5.71 11.23 -1.77
C PHE A 154 5.63 12.33 -2.83
N THR A 155 4.57 13.13 -2.83
CA THR A 155 4.45 14.27 -3.74
C THR A 155 5.52 15.30 -3.42
N LEU A 156 5.73 15.60 -2.14
CA LEU A 156 6.76 16.52 -1.72
C LEU A 156 8.16 15.99 -2.07
N THR A 157 8.48 14.72 -1.81
CA THR A 157 9.80 14.17 -2.14
C THR A 157 10.05 14.17 -3.65
N LEU A 158 9.09 13.70 -4.44
CA LEU A 158 9.21 13.62 -5.90
C LEU A 158 9.45 14.99 -6.55
N PHE A 159 8.79 16.05 -6.05
CA PHE A 159 8.89 17.38 -6.64
C PHE A 159 9.93 18.30 -5.98
N ALA A 160 10.28 18.06 -4.72
CA ALA A 160 11.32 18.83 -4.04
C ALA A 160 12.73 18.38 -4.41
N LEU A 161 12.90 17.11 -4.79
CA LEU A 161 14.20 16.53 -5.15
C LEU A 161 14.30 16.44 -6.68
N ALA A 162 15.04 17.37 -7.30
CA ALA A 162 15.04 17.57 -8.75
C ALA A 162 15.44 16.35 -9.61
N ASP A 163 16.22 15.41 -9.06
CA ASP A 163 16.77 14.25 -9.78
C ASP A 163 16.31 12.91 -9.18
N ASP A 164 15.25 12.93 -8.36
CA ASP A 164 14.76 11.73 -7.69
C ASP A 164 14.01 10.82 -8.68
N PRO A 165 14.39 9.53 -8.81
CA PRO A 165 13.79 8.64 -9.79
C PRO A 165 12.31 8.42 -9.55
N VAL A 166 11.48 8.95 -10.46
CA VAL A 166 10.02 8.79 -10.46
C VAL A 166 9.60 7.33 -10.37
N LEU A 167 10.36 6.42 -11.01
CA LEU A 167 10.06 4.99 -11.04
C LEU A 167 10.00 4.36 -9.63
N ALA A 168 10.79 4.86 -8.67
CA ALA A 168 10.77 4.39 -7.29
C ALA A 168 9.47 4.77 -6.56
N HIS A 169 8.76 5.80 -7.04
CA HIS A 169 7.57 6.35 -6.39
C HIS A 169 6.26 5.83 -6.98
N ILE A 170 6.23 5.49 -8.28
CA ILE A 170 4.99 5.08 -8.98
C ILE A 170 4.26 3.93 -8.27
N PRO A 171 4.92 2.82 -7.88
CA PRO A 171 4.23 1.72 -7.21
C PRO A 171 3.65 2.19 -5.88
N LEU A 172 4.43 2.91 -5.07
CA LEU A 172 3.99 3.40 -3.77
C LEU A 172 2.80 4.35 -3.87
N PHE A 173 2.80 5.29 -4.84
CA PHE A 173 1.66 6.15 -5.14
C PHE A 173 0.39 5.35 -5.48
N GLY A 174 0.51 4.34 -6.34
CA GLY A 174 -0.61 3.47 -6.68
C GLY A 174 -1.15 2.73 -5.46
N LEU A 175 -0.26 2.19 -4.63
CA LEU A 175 -0.62 1.46 -3.41
C LEU A 175 -1.30 2.34 -2.37
N VAL A 176 -0.75 3.53 -2.06
CA VAL A 176 -1.39 4.42 -1.09
C VAL A 176 -2.72 4.99 -1.60
N SER A 177 -2.85 5.19 -2.91
CA SER A 177 -4.13 5.59 -3.53
C SER A 177 -5.18 4.48 -3.43
N ALA A 178 -4.76 3.23 -3.63
CA ALA A 178 -5.60 2.06 -3.42
C ALA A 178 -6.03 1.92 -1.94
N ILE A 179 -5.10 2.09 -0.99
CA ILE A 179 -5.42 2.08 0.45
C ILE A 179 -6.40 3.20 0.81
N PHE A 180 -6.19 4.42 0.29
CA PHE A 180 -7.09 5.54 0.50
C PHE A 180 -8.52 5.22 0.02
N THR A 181 -8.63 4.63 -1.18
CA THR A 181 -9.90 4.28 -1.80
C THR A 181 -10.60 3.13 -1.07
N LEU A 182 -9.88 2.01 -0.86
CA LEU A 182 -10.40 0.77 -0.28
C LEU A 182 -10.57 0.82 1.24
N GLY A 183 -9.86 1.71 1.94
CA GLY A 183 -9.91 1.85 3.40
C GLY A 183 -9.07 0.83 4.17
N GLY A 184 -9.39 0.62 5.46
CA GLY A 184 -8.60 -0.21 6.38
C GLY A 184 -8.76 -1.73 6.24
N GLY A 185 -9.87 -2.17 5.65
CA GLY A 185 -10.26 -3.58 5.61
C GLY A 185 -10.68 -4.13 6.98
N PRO A 186 -11.00 -5.43 7.07
CA PRO A 186 -11.64 -6.03 8.25
C PRO A 186 -10.73 -6.08 9.48
N LEU A 187 -9.40 -6.04 9.30
CA LEU A 187 -8.43 -6.17 10.38
C LEU A 187 -7.87 -4.83 10.89
N ALA A 188 -8.38 -3.70 10.40
CA ALA A 188 -7.97 -2.38 10.88
C ALA A 188 -8.50 -2.09 12.29
N LEU A 189 -7.69 -1.45 13.12
CA LEU A 189 -8.11 -0.96 14.43
C LEU A 189 -9.17 0.15 14.33
N ASP A 190 -9.23 0.88 13.21
CA ASP A 190 -10.29 1.83 12.88
C ASP A 190 -11.70 1.25 13.07
N ASN A 191 -11.88 -0.06 12.84
CA ASN A 191 -13.16 -0.73 13.03
C ASN A 191 -13.59 -0.83 14.50
N ARG A 192 -12.65 -0.66 15.45
CA ARG A 192 -12.90 -0.72 16.89
C ARG A 192 -13.11 0.64 17.55
N LEU A 193 -12.68 1.74 16.90
CA LEU A 193 -12.87 3.09 17.44
C LEU A 193 -14.36 3.47 17.61
N PRO A 194 -15.27 3.19 16.65
CA PRO A 194 -16.69 3.51 16.80
C PRO A 194 -17.35 2.78 17.98
N ALA A 195 -16.99 1.52 18.23
CA ALA A 195 -17.52 0.72 19.34
C ALA A 195 -17.13 1.31 20.71
N PHE A 196 -15.90 1.80 20.83
CA PHE A 196 -15.39 2.44 22.04
C PHE A 196 -16.06 3.80 22.34
N VAL A 197 -16.44 4.56 21.31
CA VAL A 197 -17.17 5.83 21.46
C VAL A 197 -18.64 5.58 21.79
N ALA A 198 -19.24 4.53 21.23
CA ALA A 198 -20.62 4.14 21.52
C ALA A 198 -20.81 3.70 22.98
N ASP A 199 -19.90 2.88 23.52
CA ASP A 199 -19.92 2.44 24.93
C ASP A 199 -19.75 3.58 25.94
N ARG A 200 -19.22 4.73 25.49
CA ARG A 200 -19.01 5.93 26.33
C ARG A 200 -20.12 6.97 26.23
N ARG A 201 -21.14 6.78 25.38
CA ARG A 201 -22.32 7.64 25.45
C ARG A 201 -23.12 7.29 26.71
N PRO A 202 -23.44 8.27 27.57
CA PRO A 202 -24.44 8.05 28.60
C PRO A 202 -25.74 7.53 27.95
N PRO A 203 -26.50 6.63 28.59
CA PRO A 203 -27.80 6.25 28.09
C PRO A 203 -28.62 7.51 27.83
N ALA A 204 -29.25 7.60 26.66
CA ALA A 204 -30.12 8.73 26.35
C ALA A 204 -31.17 8.84 27.46
N SER A 205 -31.24 10.00 28.11
CA SER A 205 -32.31 10.29 29.05
C SER A 205 -33.64 10.24 28.28
N PRO A 206 -34.66 9.52 28.76
CA PRO A 206 -35.98 9.55 28.16
C PRO A 206 -36.68 10.87 28.53
N ALA A 207 -36.45 11.91 27.72
CA ALA A 207 -37.21 13.17 27.58
C ALA A 207 -36.47 14.00 26.51
N ASP A 208 -37.06 14.47 25.40
CA ASP A 208 -38.38 15.11 25.21
C ASP A 208 -39.17 14.57 23.99
#